data_AF-A0A847VGA4-F1
#
_entry.id   AF-A0A847VGA4-F1
#
_cell.length_a   1.000
_cell.length_b   1.000
_cell.length_c   1.000
_cell.angle_alpha   90.00
_cell.angle_beta   90.00
_cell.angle_gamma   90.00
#
_symmetry.space_group_name_H-M   'P 1'
#
loop_
_entity.id
_entity.type
_entity.pdbx_description
1 polymer ?
#
loop_
_entity_poly.entity_id
_entity_poly.type
_entity_poly.pdbx_seq_one_letter_code
_entity_poly.pdbx_strand_id
1 'polypeptide(L)'
;MNRIDASRCALVLVDYHARLMPAMAGGADVLAHALLLADAAALLGVRVVGTEQNPDGLGATVEPIRRRCARTLAKTHFDACEDGLLELLAGVPEVVIAGCEAHVCLLQTALGLRRAGKPLWVAAPACGSRERSDHALAMQRLRDAGAAVVASEMVVFEWLHDCRHPRFREVLERVKARPLPAAAPAPSHEAADRQRLASALPTMSPSPRGAAP
;
A
#
# COMPACT_ATOMS: atom_id res chain seq x y z
N MET A 1 14.66 10.92 7.40
CA MET A 1 14.02 9.60 7.65
C MET A 1 15.11 8.56 7.67
N ASN A 2 15.03 7.60 8.59
CA ASN A 2 15.99 6.49 8.68
C ASN A 2 15.55 5.35 7.77
N ARG A 3 16.50 4.48 7.44
CA ARG A 3 16.27 3.19 6.78
C ARG A 3 15.33 2.32 7.63
N ILE A 4 14.50 1.50 6.99
CA ILE A 4 13.66 0.48 7.63
C ILE A 4 14.55 -0.66 8.15
N ASP A 5 14.49 -0.96 9.44
CA ASP A 5 15.31 -1.98 10.09
C ASP A 5 14.47 -3.21 10.44
N ALA A 6 14.82 -4.36 9.87
CA ALA A 6 14.12 -5.62 10.09
C ALA A 6 13.98 -5.96 11.59
N SER A 7 15.01 -5.68 12.40
CA SER A 7 15.03 -6.00 13.83
C SER A 7 14.13 -5.12 14.70
N ARG A 8 13.66 -4.00 14.15
CA ARG A 8 12.88 -2.98 14.85
C ARG A 8 11.46 -2.83 14.32
N CYS A 9 11.12 -3.58 13.27
CA CYS A 9 9.88 -3.41 12.56
C CYS A 9 8.92 -4.58 12.73
N ALA A 10 7.63 -4.30 12.52
CA ALA A 10 6.63 -5.32 12.18
C ALA A 10 5.96 -4.96 10.86
N LEU A 11 5.50 -5.99 10.16
CA LEU A 11 4.66 -5.87 8.97
C LEU A 11 3.20 -6.03 9.37
N VAL A 12 2.36 -5.05 9.03
CA VAL A 12 0.91 -5.09 9.20
C VAL A 12 0.24 -5.23 7.83
N LEU A 13 -0.57 -6.27 7.68
CA LEU A 13 -1.30 -6.60 6.45
C LEU A 13 -2.80 -6.44 6.70
N VAL A 14 -3.38 -5.36 6.16
CA VAL A 14 -4.74 -4.93 6.45
C VAL A 14 -5.73 -5.56 5.46
N ASP A 15 -6.62 -6.42 5.95
CA ASP A 15 -7.89 -6.82 5.33
C ASP A 15 -7.82 -7.34 3.87
N TYR A 16 -6.88 -8.25 3.56
CA TYR A 16 -6.81 -8.93 2.25
C TYR A 16 -7.88 -10.03 2.12
N HIS A 17 -9.15 -9.64 2.21
CA HIS A 17 -10.29 -10.55 2.28
C HIS A 17 -10.58 -11.27 0.97
N ALA A 18 -10.88 -12.57 1.04
CA ALA A 18 -11.17 -13.38 -0.16
C ALA A 18 -12.35 -12.84 -1.00
N ARG A 19 -13.37 -12.25 -0.38
CA ARG A 19 -14.52 -11.64 -1.10
C ARG A 19 -14.24 -10.23 -1.59
N LEU A 20 -13.22 -9.54 -1.06
CA LEU A 20 -12.87 -8.16 -1.43
C LEU A 20 -11.88 -8.12 -2.59
N MET A 21 -10.86 -8.98 -2.56
CA MET A 21 -9.76 -8.96 -3.53
C MET A 21 -10.19 -8.98 -5.01
N PRO A 22 -11.24 -9.73 -5.43
CA PRO A 22 -11.70 -9.70 -6.82
C PRO A 22 -12.20 -8.33 -7.31
N ALA A 23 -12.63 -7.45 -6.40
CA ALA A 23 -13.11 -6.11 -6.74
C ALA A 23 -11.99 -5.06 -6.78
N MET A 24 -10.75 -5.40 -6.40
CA MET A 24 -9.63 -4.45 -6.38
C MET A 24 -9.05 -4.26 -7.78
N ALA A 25 -8.82 -3.02 -8.18
CA ALA A 25 -8.08 -2.72 -9.41
C ALA A 25 -6.65 -3.29 -9.31
N GLY A 26 -6.33 -4.29 -10.13
CA GLY A 26 -5.04 -4.99 -10.08
C GLY A 26 -4.87 -5.85 -8.82
N GLY A 27 -5.96 -6.43 -8.28
CA GLY A 27 -5.92 -7.22 -7.05
C GLY A 27 -4.87 -8.35 -7.02
N ALA A 28 -4.57 -8.96 -8.17
CA ALA A 28 -3.50 -9.96 -8.29
C ALA A 28 -2.10 -9.36 -8.04
N ASP A 29 -1.81 -8.18 -8.58
CA ASP A 29 -0.54 -7.48 -8.38
C ASP A 29 -0.39 -7.00 -6.93
N VAL A 30 -1.47 -6.47 -6.36
CA VAL A 30 -1.56 -6.08 -4.94
C VAL A 30 -1.24 -7.26 -4.04
N LEU A 31 -1.84 -8.42 -4.31
CA LEU A 31 -1.59 -9.65 -3.56
C LEU A 31 -0.14 -10.14 -3.74
N ALA A 32 0.41 -10.06 -4.95
CA ALA A 32 1.78 -10.47 -5.22
C ALA A 32 2.81 -9.61 -4.46
N HIS A 33 2.57 -8.31 -4.36
CA HIS A 33 3.38 -7.41 -3.54
C HIS A 33 3.24 -7.68 -2.04
N ALA A 34 2.03 -7.96 -1.55
CA ALA A 34 1.80 -8.34 -0.15
C ALA A 34 2.51 -9.66 0.20
N LEU A 35 2.47 -10.65 -0.69
CA LEU A 35 3.15 -11.93 -0.51
C LEU A 35 4.67 -11.78 -0.55
N LEU A 36 5.22 -10.93 -1.42
CA LEU A 36 6.64 -10.60 -1.41
C LEU A 36 7.08 -10.05 -0.04
N LEU A 37 6.34 -9.08 0.50
CA LEU A 37 6.64 -8.51 1.81
C LEU A 37 6.55 -9.56 2.91
N ALA A 38 5.50 -10.39 2.90
CA ALA A 38 5.28 -11.40 3.93
C ALA A 38 6.32 -12.55 3.86
N ASP A 39 6.73 -12.97 2.67
CA ASP A 39 7.81 -13.94 2.46
C ASP A 39 9.16 -13.40 2.91
N ALA A 40 9.50 -12.16 2.52
CA ALA A 40 10.73 -11.51 2.95
C ALA A 40 10.74 -11.30 4.48
N ALA A 41 9.61 -10.90 5.06
CA ALA A 41 9.45 -10.76 6.50
C ALA A 41 9.75 -12.08 7.23
N ALA A 42 9.17 -13.20 6.75
CA ALA A 42 9.44 -14.51 7.33
C ALA A 42 10.91 -14.91 7.24
N LEU A 43 11.57 -14.68 6.09
CA LEU A 43 12.99 -14.99 5.90
C LEU A 43 13.93 -14.15 6.77
N LEU A 44 13.52 -12.92 7.08
CA LEU A 44 14.33 -11.92 7.81
C LEU A 44 13.93 -11.77 9.28
N GLY A 45 12.99 -12.59 9.78
CA GLY A 45 12.56 -12.58 11.17
C GLY A 45 11.68 -11.39 11.55
N VAL A 46 11.07 -10.72 10.57
CA VAL A 46 10.11 -9.63 10.80
C VAL A 46 8.74 -10.21 11.14
N ARG A 47 8.15 -9.76 12.24
CA ARG A 47 6.84 -10.21 12.69
C ARG A 47 5.73 -9.68 11.76
N VAL A 48 4.85 -10.58 11.30
CA VAL A 48 3.70 -10.24 10.46
C VAL A 48 2.40 -10.30 11.28
N VAL A 49 1.60 -9.25 11.23
CA VAL A 49 0.27 -9.16 11.85
C VAL A 49 -0.77 -8.89 10.76
N GLY A 50 -1.82 -9.70 10.70
CA GLY A 50 -2.97 -9.48 9.83
C GLY A 50 -4.11 -8.76 10.54
N THR A 51 -4.99 -8.11 9.80
CA THR A 51 -6.30 -7.67 10.29
C THR A 51 -7.42 -8.19 9.39
N GLU A 52 -8.60 -8.35 9.97
CA GLU A 52 -9.82 -8.80 9.29
C GLU A 52 -11.01 -7.92 9.67
N GLN A 53 -11.40 -7.00 8.80
CA GLN A 53 -12.68 -6.28 8.90
C GLN A 53 -13.87 -7.22 8.75
N ASN A 54 -14.75 -7.33 9.75
CA ASN A 54 -16.01 -8.08 9.70
C ASN A 54 -15.89 -9.42 8.92
N PRO A 55 -15.10 -10.40 9.42
CA PRO A 55 -14.79 -11.62 8.67
C PRO A 55 -16.03 -12.47 8.34
N ASP A 56 -17.11 -12.38 9.12
CA ASP A 56 -18.38 -13.06 8.82
C ASP A 56 -19.01 -12.53 7.52
N GLY A 57 -18.92 -11.21 7.29
CA GLY A 57 -19.43 -10.54 6.10
C GLY A 57 -18.47 -10.61 4.90
N LEU A 58 -17.19 -10.32 5.10
CA LEU A 58 -16.19 -10.18 4.02
C LEU A 58 -15.41 -11.48 3.73
N GLY A 59 -15.65 -12.53 4.51
CA GLY A 59 -14.85 -13.74 4.50
C GLY A 59 -13.53 -13.53 5.24
N ALA A 60 -12.75 -14.61 5.35
CA ALA A 60 -11.41 -14.54 5.93
C ALA A 60 -10.41 -13.88 4.97
N THR A 61 -9.28 -13.46 5.53
CA THR A 61 -8.06 -13.13 4.76
C THR A 61 -7.72 -14.28 3.83
N VAL A 62 -7.31 -13.95 2.59
CA VAL A 62 -6.85 -14.94 1.61
C VAL A 62 -5.77 -15.83 2.23
N GLU A 63 -5.91 -17.14 2.00
CA GLU A 63 -5.11 -18.15 2.68
C GLU A 63 -3.59 -17.95 2.55
N PRO A 64 -3.04 -17.57 1.38
CA PRO A 64 -1.60 -17.31 1.27
C PRO A 64 -1.09 -16.24 2.24
N ILE A 65 -1.86 -15.18 2.49
CA ILE A 65 -1.48 -14.14 3.45
C ILE A 65 -1.69 -14.64 4.87
N ARG A 66 -2.85 -15.25 5.15
CA ARG A 66 -3.22 -15.71 6.50
C ARG A 66 -2.17 -16.64 7.11
N ARG A 67 -1.64 -17.60 6.34
CA ARG A 67 -0.60 -18.53 6.81
C ARG A 67 0.73 -17.87 7.21
N ARG A 68 0.97 -16.63 6.77
CA ARG A 68 2.21 -15.87 7.07
C ARG A 68 2.03 -14.94 8.27
N CYS A 69 0.79 -14.66 8.67
CA CYS A 69 0.49 -13.85 9.84
C CYS A 69 0.71 -14.65 11.12
N ALA A 70 1.51 -14.12 12.06
CA ALA A 70 1.68 -14.71 13.38
C ALA A 70 0.42 -14.56 14.25
N ARG A 71 -0.34 -13.50 14.00
CA ARG A 71 -1.63 -13.18 14.61
C ARG A 71 -2.49 -12.47 13.56
N THR A 72 -3.80 -12.69 13.63
CA THR A 72 -4.80 -11.94 12.86
C THR A 72 -5.79 -11.32 13.81
N LEU A 73 -5.99 -10.00 13.69
CA LEU A 73 -6.95 -9.25 14.50
C LEU A 73 -8.27 -9.12 13.74
N ALA A 74 -9.33 -9.78 14.23
CA ALA A 74 -10.69 -9.48 13.76
C ALA A 74 -11.11 -8.11 14.32
N LYS A 75 -11.74 -7.28 13.48
CA LYS A 75 -12.07 -5.90 13.82
C LYS A 75 -13.40 -5.45 13.22
N THR A 76 -14.02 -4.46 13.85
CA THR A 76 -15.23 -3.80 13.35
C THR A 76 -15.00 -2.34 12.98
N HIS A 77 -14.03 -1.67 13.61
CA HIS A 77 -13.61 -0.33 13.25
C HIS A 77 -12.72 -0.38 11.99
N PHE A 78 -12.83 0.65 11.16
CA PHE A 78 -11.96 0.78 9.99
C PHE A 78 -10.50 1.02 10.42
N ASP A 79 -10.28 1.76 11.51
CA ASP A 79 -8.99 1.88 12.19
C ASP A 79 -8.77 0.68 13.14
N ALA A 80 -7.85 -0.22 12.78
CA ALA A 80 -7.54 -1.39 13.59
C ALA A 80 -6.93 -1.05 14.97
N CYS A 81 -6.44 0.18 15.18
CA CYS A 81 -5.94 0.60 16.49
C CYS A 81 -7.06 0.68 17.53
N GLU A 82 -8.31 0.89 17.12
CA GLU A 82 -9.46 0.92 18.02
C GLU A 82 -9.90 -0.47 18.48
N ASP A 83 -9.45 -1.53 17.79
CA ASP A 83 -9.80 -2.93 18.09
C ASP A 83 -8.63 -3.74 18.66
N GLY A 84 -7.50 -3.10 18.97
CA GLY A 84 -6.40 -3.77 19.69
C GLY A 84 -5.11 -3.99 18.91
N LEU A 85 -4.92 -3.32 17.77
CA LEU A 85 -3.68 -3.46 16.97
C LEU A 85 -2.45 -2.98 17.74
N LEU A 86 -2.57 -1.95 18.58
CA LEU A 86 -1.41 -1.37 19.31
C LEU A 86 -0.83 -2.36 20.32
N GLU A 87 -1.68 -3.14 20.97
CA GLU A 87 -1.34 -4.21 21.91
C GLU A 87 -0.61 -5.33 21.18
N LEU A 88 -1.08 -5.71 19.99
CA LEU A 88 -0.36 -6.66 19.15
C LEU A 88 1.00 -6.10 18.72
N LEU A 89 1.16 -4.77 18.58
CA LEU A 89 2.41 -4.10 18.21
C LEU A 89 3.22 -3.60 19.43
N ALA A 90 2.91 -4.06 20.64
CA ALA A 90 3.67 -3.73 21.83
C ALA A 90 5.15 -4.11 21.65
N GLY A 91 6.05 -3.23 22.07
CA GLY A 91 7.49 -3.43 21.95
C GLY A 91 8.06 -3.32 20.53
N VAL A 92 7.25 -3.04 19.50
CA VAL A 92 7.72 -2.82 18.13
C VAL A 92 7.96 -1.33 17.89
N PRO A 93 9.21 -0.89 17.64
CA PRO A 93 9.52 0.50 17.37
C PRO A 93 8.81 1.11 16.16
N GLU A 94 8.70 0.36 15.07
CA GLU A 94 8.36 0.94 13.77
C GLU A 94 7.52 -0.03 12.90
N VAL A 95 6.70 0.48 11.98
CA VAL A 95 5.70 -0.35 11.28
C VAL A 95 5.78 -0.17 9.76
N VAL A 96 5.90 -1.29 9.04
CA VAL A 96 5.57 -1.34 7.62
C VAL A 96 4.10 -1.77 7.50
N ILE A 97 3.29 -1.03 6.75
CA ILE A 97 1.87 -1.32 6.56
C ILE A 97 1.52 -1.44 5.07
N ALA A 98 0.63 -2.38 4.76
CA ALA A 98 0.02 -2.57 3.45
C ALA A 98 -1.37 -3.19 3.60
N GLY A 99 -2.24 -3.07 2.59
CA GLY A 99 -3.59 -3.65 2.67
C GLY A 99 -4.70 -2.94 1.90
N CYS A 100 -5.92 -3.38 2.18
CA CYS A 100 -7.14 -3.00 1.48
C CYS A 100 -8.25 -2.57 2.47
N GLU A 101 -9.22 -1.75 2.09
CA GLU A 101 -9.11 -0.82 0.96
C GLU A 101 -8.16 0.33 1.34
N ALA A 102 -7.31 0.76 0.39
CA ALA A 102 -6.23 1.71 0.65
C ALA A 102 -6.76 3.03 1.21
N HIS A 103 -7.93 3.45 0.75
CA HIS A 103 -8.60 4.70 1.12
C HIS A 103 -9.56 4.57 2.32
N VAL A 104 -9.74 3.37 2.88
CA VAL A 104 -10.65 3.11 4.02
C VAL A 104 -9.86 2.54 5.20
N CYS A 105 -9.79 1.21 5.33
CA CYS A 105 -9.20 0.56 6.50
C CYS A 105 -7.70 0.81 6.62
N LEU A 106 -6.97 0.73 5.50
CA LEU A 106 -5.52 0.98 5.51
C LEU A 106 -5.22 2.42 5.91
N LEU A 107 -5.87 3.39 5.27
CA LEU A 107 -5.70 4.82 5.56
C LEU A 107 -6.01 5.11 7.03
N GLN A 108 -7.16 4.66 7.53
CA GLN A 108 -7.57 4.94 8.91
C GLN A 108 -6.65 4.26 9.93
N THR A 109 -6.26 3.01 9.69
CA THR A 109 -5.29 2.29 10.52
C THR A 109 -3.93 2.98 10.54
N ALA A 110 -3.44 3.42 9.39
CA ALA A 110 -2.18 4.17 9.29
C ALA A 110 -2.26 5.50 10.04
N LEU A 111 -3.37 6.23 9.95
CA LEU A 111 -3.59 7.44 10.74
C LEU A 111 -3.66 7.14 12.24
N GLY A 112 -4.28 6.02 12.65
CA GLY A 112 -4.28 5.54 14.03
C GLY A 112 -2.88 5.28 14.57
N LEU A 113 -2.06 4.55 13.82
CA LEU A 113 -0.66 4.28 14.16
C LEU A 113 0.15 5.57 14.26
N ARG A 114 -0.09 6.54 13.37
CA ARG A 114 0.55 7.87 13.42
C ARG A 114 0.14 8.66 14.66
N ARG A 115 -1.15 8.66 15.03
CA ARG A 115 -1.64 9.27 16.28
C ARG A 115 -1.00 8.64 17.52
N ALA A 116 -0.74 7.33 17.47
CA ALA A 116 -0.01 6.60 18.51
C ALA A 116 1.52 6.81 18.47
N GLY A 117 2.04 7.69 17.60
CA GLY A 117 3.45 8.03 17.53
C GLY A 117 4.35 6.98 16.86
N LYS A 118 3.77 5.98 16.17
CA LYS A 118 4.55 4.96 15.45
C LYS A 118 5.14 5.55 14.16
N PRO A 119 6.46 5.44 13.91
CA PRO A 119 7.03 5.60 12.58
C PRO A 119 6.42 4.57 11.63
N LEU A 120 6.05 5.02 10.43
CA LEU A 120 5.24 4.23 9.49
C LEU A 120 5.78 4.34 8.06
N TRP A 121 5.93 3.18 7.40
CA TRP A 121 6.16 3.08 5.96
C TRP A 121 4.98 2.35 5.31
N VAL A 122 4.34 3.01 4.35
CA VAL A 122 3.21 2.47 3.60
C VAL A 122 3.77 1.87 2.31
N ALA A 123 3.71 0.54 2.17
CA ALA A 123 4.16 -0.14 0.97
C ALA A 123 3.06 -0.06 -0.11
N ALA A 124 3.07 1.04 -0.88
CA ALA A 124 1.99 1.42 -1.79
C ALA A 124 1.58 0.34 -2.82
N PRO A 125 2.53 -0.41 -3.43
CA PRO A 125 2.17 -1.43 -4.41
C PRO A 125 1.42 -2.63 -3.81
N ALA A 126 1.57 -2.84 -2.49
CA ALA A 126 0.82 -3.85 -1.75
C ALA A 126 -0.52 -3.31 -1.22
N CYS A 127 -0.91 -2.08 -1.56
CA CYS A 127 -2.19 -1.49 -1.15
C CYS A 127 -3.18 -1.48 -2.32
N GLY A 128 -4.44 -1.82 -2.08
CA GLY A 128 -5.46 -1.92 -3.12
C GLY A 128 -6.73 -1.12 -2.81
N SER A 129 -7.33 -0.53 -3.84
CA SER A 129 -8.68 0.05 -3.84
C SER A 129 -9.43 -0.48 -5.06
N ARG A 130 -10.76 -0.35 -5.08
CA ARG A 130 -11.56 -0.62 -6.30
C ARG A 130 -11.17 0.30 -7.43
N GLU A 131 -11.07 1.60 -7.15
CA GLU A 131 -10.66 2.62 -8.10
C GLU A 131 -9.21 3.05 -7.89
N ARG A 132 -8.48 3.25 -8.99
CA ARG A 132 -7.09 3.72 -8.95
C ARG A 132 -6.98 5.15 -8.41
N SER A 133 -7.99 5.99 -8.63
CA SER A 133 -8.05 7.35 -8.10
C SER A 133 -8.12 7.37 -6.57
N ASP A 134 -8.90 6.46 -5.98
CA ASP A 134 -9.05 6.38 -4.52
C ASP A 134 -7.75 5.92 -3.87
N HIS A 135 -7.06 4.95 -4.49
CA HIS A 135 -5.71 4.56 -4.08
C HIS A 135 -4.75 5.77 -4.11
N ALA A 136 -4.72 6.52 -5.21
CA ALA A 136 -3.84 7.67 -5.37
C ALA A 136 -4.10 8.75 -4.31
N LEU A 137 -5.37 9.09 -4.06
CA LEU A 137 -5.77 10.04 -3.02
C LEU A 137 -5.37 9.56 -1.62
N ALA A 138 -5.55 8.26 -1.33
CA ALA A 138 -5.14 7.69 -0.05
C ALA A 138 -3.62 7.79 0.16
N MET A 139 -2.82 7.44 -0.85
CA MET A 139 -1.37 7.55 -0.77
C MET A 139 -0.93 9.01 -0.59
N GLN A 140 -1.56 9.96 -1.30
CA GLN A 140 -1.27 11.38 -1.14
C GLN A 140 -1.58 11.85 0.29
N ARG A 141 -2.78 11.54 0.80
CA ARG A 141 -3.19 11.90 2.16
C ARG A 141 -2.28 11.31 3.23
N LEU A 142 -1.77 10.09 3.03
CA LEU A 142 -0.81 9.46 3.93
C LEU A 142 0.54 10.18 3.93
N ARG A 143 1.03 10.63 2.77
CA ARG A 143 2.23 11.48 2.69
C ARG A 143 2.02 12.78 3.46
N ASP A 144 0.89 13.44 3.25
CA ASP A 144 0.56 14.71 3.90
C ASP A 144 0.41 14.56 5.42
N ALA A 145 0.00 13.37 5.90
CA ALA A 145 -0.01 12.99 7.31
C ALA A 145 1.38 12.58 7.88
N GLY A 146 2.43 12.67 7.07
CA GLY A 146 3.81 12.39 7.44
C GLY A 146 4.19 10.90 7.46
N ALA A 147 3.43 10.03 6.77
CA ALA A 147 3.85 8.66 6.52
C ALA A 147 4.77 8.59 5.29
N ALA A 148 5.78 7.72 5.33
CA ALA A 148 6.62 7.47 4.18
C ALA A 148 5.91 6.49 3.23
N VAL A 149 5.61 6.89 2.01
CA VAL A 149 5.03 5.98 1.00
C VAL A 149 6.17 5.42 0.14
N VAL A 150 6.36 4.11 0.19
CA VAL A 150 7.51 3.39 -0.38
C VAL A 150 7.09 2.25 -1.31
N ALA A 151 8.04 1.77 -2.13
CA ALA A 151 7.86 0.56 -2.92
C ALA A 151 8.16 -0.70 -2.09
N SER A 152 7.54 -1.84 -2.41
CA SER A 152 7.81 -3.10 -1.69
C SER A 152 9.28 -3.51 -1.75
N GLU A 153 9.94 -3.31 -2.89
CA GLU A 153 11.37 -3.66 -3.03
C GLU A 153 12.27 -2.73 -2.21
N MET A 154 11.90 -1.45 -2.01
CA MET A 154 12.63 -0.58 -1.07
C MET A 154 12.61 -1.19 0.33
N VAL A 155 11.44 -1.62 0.83
CA VAL A 155 11.32 -2.29 2.13
C VAL A 155 12.22 -3.52 2.20
N VAL A 156 12.13 -4.41 1.20
CA VAL A 156 12.87 -5.68 1.19
C VAL A 156 14.39 -5.47 1.20
N PHE A 157 14.90 -4.56 0.37
CA PHE A 157 16.35 -4.30 0.32
C PHE A 157 16.85 -3.48 1.50
N GLU A 158 16.02 -2.62 2.09
CA GLU A 158 16.35 -1.92 3.33
C GLU A 158 16.45 -2.89 4.52
N TRP A 159 15.55 -3.88 4.61
CA TRP A 159 15.64 -4.96 5.58
C TRP A 159 16.88 -5.84 5.40
N LEU A 160 17.27 -6.13 4.16
CA LEU A 160 18.50 -6.90 3.87
C LEU A 160 19.77 -6.14 4.26
N HIS A 161 19.76 -4.81 4.10
CA HIS A 161 20.87 -3.88 4.32
C HIS A 161 22.12 -4.08 3.42
N ASP A 162 22.57 -5.32 3.20
CA ASP A 162 23.81 -5.69 2.52
C ASP A 162 23.60 -6.91 1.60
N CYS A 163 24.22 -6.93 0.43
CA CYS A 163 24.15 -8.06 -0.50
C CYS A 163 24.90 -9.32 -0.02
N ARG A 164 25.70 -9.19 1.04
CA ARG A 164 26.38 -10.29 1.75
C ARG A 164 25.51 -10.90 2.85
N HIS A 165 24.30 -10.39 3.08
CA HIS A 165 23.39 -10.95 4.08
C HIS A 165 23.15 -12.46 3.79
N PRO A 166 23.18 -13.35 4.80
CA PRO A 166 23.07 -14.80 4.59
C PRO A 166 21.82 -15.22 3.80
N ARG A 167 20.72 -14.48 3.95
CA ARG A 167 19.44 -14.70 3.26
C ARG A 167 19.28 -13.94 1.93
N PHE A 168 20.30 -13.23 1.46
CA PHE A 168 20.19 -12.37 0.26
C PHE A 168 19.67 -13.14 -0.97
N ARG A 169 20.21 -14.33 -1.24
CA ARG A 169 19.81 -15.14 -2.39
C ARG A 169 18.34 -15.56 -2.33
N GLU A 170 17.91 -16.10 -1.18
CA GLU A 170 16.52 -16.54 -0.97
C GLU A 170 15.54 -15.37 -1.12
N VAL A 171 15.88 -14.19 -0.59
CA VAL A 171 15.05 -12.99 -0.71
C VAL A 171 15.02 -12.48 -2.16
N LEU A 172 16.16 -12.45 -2.84
CA LEU A 172 16.24 -12.03 -4.24
C LEU A 172 15.42 -12.95 -5.16
N GLU A 173 15.39 -14.25 -4.89
CA GLU A 173 14.51 -15.19 -5.60
C GLU A 173 13.04 -14.82 -5.45
N ARG A 174 12.58 -14.41 -4.26
CA ARG A 174 11.21 -13.92 -4.05
C ARG A 174 10.91 -12.67 -4.86
N VAL A 175 11.85 -11.72 -4.90
CA VAL A 175 11.71 -10.49 -5.71
C VAL A 175 11.57 -10.84 -7.19
N LYS A 176 12.42 -11.73 -7.72
CA LYS A 176 12.40 -12.15 -9.13
C LYS A 176 11.18 -13.00 -9.50
N ALA A 177 10.66 -13.80 -8.56
CA ALA A 177 9.51 -14.66 -8.79
C ALA A 177 8.18 -13.89 -8.80
N ARG A 178 8.14 -12.66 -8.28
CA ARG A 178 6.94 -11.83 -8.32
C ARG A 178 6.61 -11.45 -9.77
N PRO A 179 5.37 -11.67 -10.24
CA PRO A 179 4.94 -11.22 -11.57
C PRO A 179 5.10 -9.71 -11.71
N LEU A 180 5.62 -9.27 -12.85
CA LEU A 180 5.57 -7.87 -13.25
C LEU A 180 4.17 -7.58 -13.82
N PRO A 181 3.62 -6.38 -13.57
CA PRO A 181 2.35 -6.00 -14.16
C PRO A 181 2.46 -6.10 -15.69
N ALA A 182 1.38 -6.53 -16.33
CA ALA A 182 1.30 -6.49 -17.78
C ALA A 182 1.63 -5.07 -18.26
N ALA A 183 2.48 -4.95 -19.29
CA ALA A 183 2.80 -3.65 -19.86
C ALA A 183 1.49 -2.93 -20.18
N ALA A 184 1.35 -1.68 -19.73
CA ALA A 184 0.22 -0.87 -20.12
C ALA A 184 0.18 -0.85 -21.65
N PRO A 185 -1.00 -1.02 -22.29
CA PRO A 185 -1.10 -0.83 -23.72
C PRO A 185 -0.54 0.56 -24.04
N ALA A 186 0.34 0.62 -25.04
CA ALA A 186 0.89 1.90 -25.49
C ALA A 186 -0.28 2.88 -25.71
N PRO A 187 -0.15 4.16 -25.32
CA PRO A 187 -1.22 5.12 -25.52
C PRO A 187 -1.63 5.08 -26.99
N SER A 188 -2.91 4.83 -27.26
CA SER A 188 -3.41 4.88 -28.63
C SER A 188 -3.17 6.28 -29.19
N HIS A 189 -2.77 6.36 -30.46
CA HIS A 189 -2.55 7.65 -31.14
C HIS A 189 -3.77 8.59 -31.02
N GLU A 190 -4.99 8.06 -30.88
CA GLU A 190 -6.23 8.83 -30.66
C GLU A 190 -6.25 9.62 -29.34
N ALA A 191 -5.70 9.09 -28.24
CA ALA A 191 -5.69 9.79 -26.96
C ALA A 191 -4.72 10.97 -26.99
N ALA A 192 -3.58 10.81 -27.67
CA ALA A 192 -2.61 11.87 -27.89
C ALA A 192 -3.17 12.98 -28.82
N ASP A 193 -3.97 12.63 -29.83
CA ASP A 193 -4.59 13.60 -30.74
C ASP A 193 -5.71 14.41 -30.08
N ARG A 194 -6.54 13.78 -29.24
CA ARG A 194 -7.57 14.51 -28.47
C ARG A 194 -6.97 15.53 -27.51
N GLN A 195 -5.82 15.20 -26.89
CA GLN A 195 -5.15 16.09 -25.96
C GLN A 195 -4.42 17.24 -26.68
N ARG A 196 -3.91 17.02 -27.90
CA ARG A 196 -3.37 18.08 -28.77
C ARG A 196 -4.47 19.02 -29.28
N LEU A 197 -5.62 18.49 -29.74
CA LEU A 197 -6.74 19.33 -30.21
C LEU A 197 -7.34 20.19 -29.08
N ALA A 198 -7.46 19.65 -27.86
CA ALA A 198 -7.97 20.41 -26.72
C ALA A 198 -7.04 21.58 -26.30
N SER A 199 -5.73 21.44 -26.52
CA SER A 199 -4.74 22.49 -26.23
C SER A 199 -4.57 23.54 -27.34
N ALA A 200 -5.19 23.34 -28.50
CA ALA A 200 -5.05 24.20 -29.69
C ALA A 200 -6.19 25.23 -29.85
N LEU A 201 -7.15 25.29 -28.92
CA LEU A 201 -8.21 26.29 -28.95
C LEU A 201 -7.64 27.66 -28.49
N PRO A 202 -7.68 28.71 -29.33
CA PRO A 202 -7.16 30.02 -28.95
C PRO A 202 -8.00 30.64 -27.84
N THR A 203 -7.33 31.17 -26.82
CA THR A 203 -7.94 31.97 -25.77
C THR A 203 -8.54 33.24 -26.39
N MET A 204 -9.87 33.32 -26.46
CA MET A 204 -10.54 34.55 -26.88
C MET A 204 -10.36 35.62 -25.80
N SER A 205 -9.46 36.57 -26.04
CA SER A 205 -9.32 37.77 -25.22
C SER A 205 -10.57 38.65 -25.35
N PRO A 206 -11.16 39.13 -24.25
CA PRO A 206 -12.31 40.03 -24.33
C PRO A 206 -11.87 41.42 -24.81
N SER A 207 -12.49 41.89 -25.90
CA SER A 207 -12.25 43.22 -26.45
C SER A 207 -12.85 44.31 -25.54
N PRO A 208 -12.14 45.40 -25.22
CA PRO A 208 -12.67 46.45 -24.36
C PRO A 208 -13.73 47.27 -25.11
N ARG A 209 -14.96 47.29 -24.57
CA ARG A 209 -16.02 48.16 -25.07
C ARG A 209 -15.64 49.61 -24.79
N GLY A 210 -15.66 50.42 -25.84
CA GLY A 210 -15.34 51.83 -25.81
C GLY A 210 -16.26 52.62 -24.88
N ALA A 211 -15.65 53.54 -24.15
CA ALA A 211 -16.32 54.66 -23.54
C ALA A 211 -16.59 55.71 -24.63
N ALA A 212 -17.81 56.24 -24.65
CA ALA A 212 -18.17 57.46 -25.36
C ALA A 212 -19.00 58.34 -24.40
N PRO A 213 -18.94 59.67 -24.54
CA PRO A 213 -19.13 60.65 -23.47
C PRO A 213 -20.59 60.91 -23.08
#